data_AF-A0A1F6DA42-F1
#
_entry.id   AF-A0A1F6DA42-F1
#
_cell.length_a   1.000
_cell.length_b   1.000
_cell.length_c   1.000
_cell.angle_alpha   90.00
_cell.angle_beta   90.00
_cell.angle_gamma   90.00
#
_symmetry.space_group_name_H-M   'P 1'
#
loop_
_entity.id
_entity.type
_entity.pdbx_description
1 polymer ?
#
loop_
_entity_poly.entity_id
_entity_poly.type
_entity_poly.pdbx_seq_one_letter_code
_entity_poly.pdbx_strand_id
1 'polypeptide(L)'
;MRQSELFTKTRREAPKDEAAKNAELLIRAGYIHKEMAGVYSYLPLGLRVFNNVVRIIREEMNAIGGQELELTTLQSPELWKKSDRWRDDSIDVWFKTALKDGGELGLGTTHEEPMTALMTEYVSSYKDLPKYVYQFQTKFRNEKRAKSGILRTREFVMKDLYSFSKDEKEFRTFYEKCAAAYKKIFDRAGIGDTTFRTFASGGSFSKYSDEFQCVCDTGEDTVYIDEKKRIGVNKEVYTDEVLTDLGIAKAELKERKAIEVGNIFPLGTRFSDALGLRYKDEHGKEVPVVMGSYGIGPGRLMGTIVEVLADAKGIVWPEEVAPYAVHILSITGGNRDVSTEADRLYELLRENGIETLYDDRDIRAGEKFADSDLIGIPKRVIVSEKTMSEGGVEVVLRKDGSTTFVAESDIIGHLAT
;
A
#
# COMPACT_ATOMS: atom_id res chain seq x y z
N MET A 1 16.24 -14.65 -10.04
CA MET A 1 15.56 -15.94 -9.79
C MET A 1 15.24 -16.58 -11.12
N ARG A 2 15.47 -17.89 -11.27
CA ARG A 2 15.00 -18.65 -12.42
C ARG A 2 13.51 -18.92 -12.29
N GLN A 3 12.76 -18.70 -13.36
CA GLN A 3 11.31 -18.88 -13.35
C GLN A 3 10.92 -20.35 -13.35
N SER A 4 11.79 -21.25 -13.81
CA SER A 4 11.64 -22.70 -13.65
C SER A 4 11.62 -23.15 -12.18
N GLU A 5 12.28 -22.39 -11.28
CA GLU A 5 12.32 -22.65 -9.84
C GLU A 5 11.16 -22.00 -9.08
N LEU A 6 10.45 -21.06 -9.71
CA LEU A 6 9.27 -20.42 -9.13
C LEU A 6 8.11 -21.42 -9.10
N PHE A 7 7.66 -21.80 -7.90
CA PHE A 7 6.60 -22.81 -7.77
C PHE A 7 5.24 -22.35 -8.34
N THR A 8 5.02 -21.04 -8.42
CA THR A 8 3.82 -20.45 -9.00
C THR A 8 3.92 -20.38 -10.51
N LYS A 9 2.78 -20.54 -11.19
CA LYS A 9 2.64 -20.36 -12.63
C LYS A 9 1.48 -19.43 -12.95
N THR A 10 1.57 -18.78 -14.10
CA THR A 10 0.47 -17.99 -14.66
C THR A 10 -0.73 -18.88 -15.00
N ARG A 11 -1.91 -18.27 -15.06
CA ARG A 11 -3.16 -18.92 -15.46
C ARG A 11 -3.80 -18.14 -16.60
N ARG A 12 -4.22 -18.88 -17.64
CA ARG A 12 -4.95 -18.30 -18.78
C ARG A 12 -6.34 -17.85 -18.39
N GLU A 13 -7.03 -18.66 -17.59
CA GLU A 13 -8.40 -18.40 -17.16
C GLU A 13 -8.45 -17.59 -15.86
N ALA A 14 -9.35 -16.61 -15.84
CA ALA A 14 -9.74 -15.88 -14.64
C ALA A 14 -10.44 -16.80 -13.62
N PRO A 15 -10.29 -16.55 -12.30
CA PRO A 15 -11.09 -17.21 -11.30
C PRO A 15 -12.58 -16.89 -11.50
N LYS A 16 -13.44 -17.91 -11.54
CA LYS A 16 -14.89 -17.71 -11.79
C LYS A 16 -15.61 -16.97 -10.66
N ASP A 17 -15.04 -16.97 -9.45
CA ASP A 17 -15.58 -16.38 -8.23
C ASP A 17 -14.95 -15.01 -7.89
N GLU A 18 -14.18 -14.42 -8.81
CA GLU A 18 -13.53 -13.13 -8.62
C GLU A 18 -13.80 -12.21 -9.81
N ALA A 19 -14.44 -11.07 -9.53
CA ALA A 19 -14.85 -10.11 -10.55
C ALA A 19 -14.02 -8.82 -10.53
N ALA A 20 -13.24 -8.59 -9.45
CA ALA A 20 -12.40 -7.41 -9.34
C ALA A 20 -11.14 -7.59 -10.19
N LYS A 21 -10.86 -6.63 -11.09
CA LYS A 21 -9.71 -6.67 -12.01
C LYS A 21 -8.40 -6.85 -11.26
N ASN A 22 -8.22 -6.17 -10.11
CA ASN A 22 -7.01 -6.32 -9.29
C ASN A 22 -6.79 -7.78 -8.86
N ALA A 23 -7.79 -8.41 -8.27
CA ALA A 23 -7.66 -9.78 -7.78
C ALA A 23 -7.60 -10.79 -8.92
N GLU A 24 -8.34 -10.57 -10.01
CA GLU A 24 -8.26 -11.42 -11.21
C GLU A 24 -6.84 -11.47 -11.76
N LEU A 25 -6.24 -10.30 -12.03
CA LEU A 25 -4.90 -10.20 -12.60
C LEU A 25 -3.84 -10.75 -11.63
N LEU A 26 -3.93 -10.40 -10.34
CA LEU A 26 -2.97 -10.89 -9.34
C LEU A 26 -3.04 -12.41 -9.15
N ILE A 27 -4.23 -13.02 -9.18
CA ILE A 27 -4.37 -14.48 -9.12
C ILE A 27 -3.85 -15.12 -10.40
N ARG A 28 -4.20 -14.58 -11.57
CA ARG A 28 -3.75 -15.10 -12.87
C ARG A 28 -2.24 -15.01 -13.03
N ALA A 29 -1.61 -13.95 -12.51
CA ALA A 29 -0.18 -13.75 -12.56
C ALA A 29 0.59 -14.51 -11.44
N GLY A 30 -0.12 -15.18 -10.52
CA GLY A 30 0.50 -15.96 -9.43
C GLY A 30 1.05 -15.12 -8.28
N TYR A 31 0.51 -13.91 -8.05
CA TYR A 31 0.92 -13.01 -6.97
C TYR A 31 0.16 -13.27 -5.67
N ILE A 32 -1.12 -13.65 -5.77
CA ILE A 32 -1.96 -13.93 -4.59
C ILE A 32 -2.75 -15.22 -4.76
N HIS A 33 -3.15 -15.81 -3.63
CA HIS A 33 -4.10 -16.89 -3.55
C HIS A 33 -5.27 -16.47 -2.66
N LYS A 34 -6.51 -16.72 -3.10
CA LYS A 34 -7.72 -16.44 -2.33
C LYS A 34 -8.07 -17.66 -1.48
N GLU A 35 -7.94 -17.52 -0.17
CA GLU A 35 -8.31 -18.56 0.79
C GLU A 35 -9.84 -18.62 0.95
N MET A 36 -10.43 -17.45 1.10
CA MET A 36 -11.88 -17.24 1.19
C MET A 36 -12.21 -15.78 0.87
N ALA A 37 -13.51 -15.43 0.84
CA ALA A 37 -13.93 -14.06 0.58
C ALA A 37 -13.29 -13.06 1.56
N GLY A 38 -12.45 -12.17 1.03
CA GLY A 38 -11.74 -11.15 1.81
C GLY A 38 -10.53 -11.68 2.59
N VAL A 39 -9.99 -12.85 2.29
CA VAL A 39 -8.77 -13.39 2.92
C VAL A 39 -7.87 -13.93 1.83
N TYR A 40 -6.65 -13.40 1.76
CA TYR A 40 -5.72 -13.68 0.67
C TYR A 40 -4.32 -13.97 1.23
N SER A 41 -3.67 -14.96 0.64
CA SER A 41 -2.26 -15.28 0.84
C SER A 41 -1.42 -14.60 -0.24
N TYR A 42 -0.32 -13.95 0.15
CA TYR A 42 0.65 -13.38 -0.78
C TYR A 42 1.66 -14.46 -1.19
N LEU A 43 1.75 -14.75 -2.48
CA LEU A 43 2.68 -15.71 -3.08
C LEU A 43 4.02 -15.01 -3.38
N PRO A 44 5.11 -15.71 -3.78
CA PRO A 44 6.46 -15.13 -3.81
C PRO A 44 6.58 -13.79 -4.56
N LEU A 45 5.97 -13.65 -5.74
CA LEU A 45 5.99 -12.38 -6.47
C LEU A 45 5.16 -11.30 -5.78
N GLY A 46 3.97 -11.65 -5.27
CA GLY A 46 3.12 -10.73 -4.52
C GLY A 46 3.73 -10.25 -3.21
N LEU A 47 4.41 -11.14 -2.48
CA LEU A 47 5.11 -10.78 -1.26
C LEU A 47 6.28 -9.84 -1.53
N ARG A 48 6.99 -9.98 -2.66
CA ARG A 48 8.05 -9.03 -3.04
C ARG A 48 7.49 -7.64 -3.34
N VAL A 49 6.40 -7.54 -4.12
CA VAL A 49 5.72 -6.25 -4.34
C VAL A 49 5.22 -5.65 -3.02
N PHE A 50 4.55 -6.45 -2.21
CA PHE A 50 4.07 -6.02 -0.89
C PHE A 50 5.21 -5.46 -0.02
N ASN A 51 6.35 -6.15 0.02
CA ASN A 51 7.52 -5.70 0.78
C ASN A 51 8.15 -4.43 0.20
N ASN A 52 8.14 -4.25 -1.12
CA ASN A 52 8.59 -3.02 -1.76
C ASN A 52 7.69 -1.83 -1.39
N VAL A 53 6.37 -2.02 -1.38
CA VAL A 53 5.41 -1.02 -0.90
C VAL A 53 5.65 -0.68 0.58
N VAL A 54 5.82 -1.69 1.43
CA VAL A 54 6.16 -1.52 2.85
C VAL A 54 7.47 -0.74 3.02
N ARG A 55 8.50 -1.06 2.23
CA ARG A 55 9.80 -0.35 2.23
C ARG A 55 9.62 1.13 1.95
N ILE A 56 8.91 1.50 0.88
CA ILE A 56 8.63 2.91 0.53
C ILE A 56 7.94 3.62 1.69
N ILE A 57 6.88 3.02 2.25
CA ILE A 57 6.15 3.59 3.37
C ILE A 57 7.08 3.78 4.58
N ARG A 58 7.86 2.77 4.93
CA ARG A 58 8.80 2.79 6.06
C ARG A 58 9.84 3.90 5.93
N GLU A 59 10.46 4.02 4.76
CA GLU A 59 11.46 5.06 4.48
C GLU A 59 10.88 6.46 4.71
N GLU A 60 9.67 6.74 4.20
CA GLU A 60 9.03 8.05 4.35
C GLU A 60 8.54 8.31 5.79
N MET A 61 8.09 7.28 6.52
CA MET A 61 7.72 7.41 7.93
C MET A 61 8.95 7.67 8.82
N ASN A 62 10.06 6.98 8.56
CA ASN A 62 11.33 7.19 9.26
C ASN A 62 11.89 8.59 8.98
N ALA A 63 11.80 9.07 7.74
CA ALA A 63 12.25 10.40 7.35
C ALA A 63 11.52 11.53 8.09
N ILE A 64 10.28 11.31 8.54
CA ILE A 64 9.54 12.30 9.34
C ILE A 64 9.73 12.15 10.85
N GLY A 65 10.57 11.20 11.30
CA GLY A 65 10.88 10.94 12.71
C GLY A 65 10.01 9.86 13.35
N GLY A 66 9.29 9.08 12.54
CA GLY A 66 8.52 7.92 13.00
C GLY A 66 9.43 6.82 13.54
N GLN A 67 8.99 6.18 14.62
CA GLN A 67 9.67 5.06 15.25
C GLN A 67 8.82 3.80 15.08
N GLU A 68 9.37 2.80 14.39
CA GLU A 68 8.66 1.55 14.13
C GLU A 68 8.68 0.65 15.38
N LEU A 69 7.51 0.07 15.69
CA LEU A 69 7.28 -0.92 16.73
C LEU A 69 6.20 -1.90 16.25
N GLU A 70 5.86 -2.91 17.07
CA GLU A 70 4.79 -3.85 16.77
C GLU A 70 3.95 -4.14 18.01
N LEU A 71 2.64 -3.85 17.96
CA LEU A 71 1.68 -4.18 19.00
C LEU A 71 0.98 -5.52 18.70
N THR A 72 0.39 -6.11 19.74
CA THR A 72 -0.30 -7.39 19.61
C THR A 72 -1.60 -7.29 18.81
N THR A 73 -1.95 -8.38 18.11
CA THR A 73 -3.27 -8.55 17.48
C THR A 73 -4.37 -8.77 18.52
N LEU A 74 -4.07 -9.53 19.58
CA LEU A 74 -5.02 -9.77 20.66
C LEU A 74 -5.15 -8.51 21.50
N GLN A 75 -6.39 -8.06 21.71
CA GLN A 75 -6.73 -6.81 22.37
C GLN A 75 -7.64 -7.07 23.58
N SER A 76 -7.30 -6.47 24.72
CA SER A 76 -8.08 -6.56 25.94
C SER A 76 -9.33 -5.67 25.87
N PRO A 77 -10.53 -6.17 26.20
CA PRO A 77 -11.75 -5.36 26.24
C PRO A 77 -11.65 -4.16 27.20
N GLU A 78 -10.86 -4.28 28.27
CA GLU A 78 -10.79 -3.27 29.33
C GLU A 78 -10.27 -1.91 28.84
N LEU A 79 -9.32 -1.91 27.89
CA LEU A 79 -8.83 -0.66 27.30
C LEU A 79 -9.91 0.03 26.45
N TRP A 80 -10.66 -0.75 25.69
CA TRP A 80 -11.65 -0.25 24.74
C TRP A 80 -12.98 0.09 25.39
N LYS A 81 -13.28 -0.46 26.57
CA LYS A 81 -14.39 0.00 27.40
C LYS A 81 -14.15 1.42 27.91
N LYS A 82 -12.90 1.80 28.22
CA LYS A 82 -12.56 3.17 28.65
C LYS A 82 -12.78 4.22 27.56
N SER A 83 -12.63 3.85 26.28
CA SER A 83 -12.89 4.72 25.14
C SER A 83 -14.32 4.61 24.57
N ASP A 84 -15.19 3.83 25.22
CA ASP A 84 -16.55 3.50 24.77
C ASP A 84 -16.64 2.76 23.42
N ARG A 85 -15.51 2.27 22.89
CA ARG A 85 -15.42 1.64 21.57
C ARG A 85 -15.52 0.11 21.58
N TRP A 86 -15.61 -0.53 22.75
CA TRP A 86 -15.84 -1.99 22.84
C TRP A 86 -17.22 -2.42 22.34
N ARG A 87 -18.23 -1.55 22.34
CA ARG A 87 -19.60 -1.93 21.99
C ARG A 87 -19.76 -2.17 20.49
N ASP A 88 -20.64 -3.11 20.11
CA ASP A 88 -20.89 -3.46 18.70
C ASP A 88 -21.55 -2.33 17.91
N ASP A 89 -22.27 -1.43 18.59
CA ASP A 89 -22.84 -0.22 17.98
C ASP A 89 -21.79 0.87 17.73
N SER A 90 -20.62 0.79 18.37
CA SER A 90 -19.50 1.69 18.15
C SER A 90 -18.53 1.20 17.08
N ILE A 91 -18.26 -0.11 17.03
CA ILE A 91 -17.41 -0.75 16.01
C ILE A 91 -18.11 -2.03 15.54
N ASP A 92 -18.87 -1.94 14.46
CA ASP A 92 -19.73 -3.03 13.96
C ASP A 92 -18.98 -4.12 13.16
N VAL A 93 -17.67 -3.93 12.95
CA VAL A 93 -16.78 -4.82 12.20
C VAL A 93 -15.79 -5.56 13.11
N TRP A 94 -16.03 -5.68 14.42
CA TRP A 94 -15.06 -6.33 15.30
C TRP A 94 -15.23 -7.85 15.35
N PHE A 95 -14.15 -8.59 15.13
CA PHE A 95 -14.02 -9.98 15.59
C PHE A 95 -13.73 -10.04 17.10
N LYS A 96 -14.72 -10.49 17.88
CA LYS A 96 -14.56 -10.82 19.30
C LYS A 96 -14.50 -12.33 19.50
N THR A 97 -13.71 -12.77 20.47
CA THR A 97 -13.50 -14.18 20.82
C THR A 97 -13.18 -14.32 22.31
N ALA A 98 -12.85 -15.52 22.77
CA ALA A 98 -12.55 -15.79 24.18
C ALA A 98 -11.36 -16.75 24.34
N LEU A 99 -10.67 -16.64 25.48
CA LEU A 99 -9.66 -17.61 25.90
C LEU A 99 -10.32 -18.92 26.34
N LYS A 100 -9.56 -20.02 26.29
CA LYS A 100 -10.05 -21.35 26.67
C LYS A 100 -10.36 -21.46 28.17
N ASP A 101 -9.62 -20.75 29.00
CA ASP A 101 -9.79 -20.65 30.46
C ASP A 101 -10.76 -19.53 30.89
N GLY A 102 -11.38 -18.85 29.92
CA GLY A 102 -12.30 -17.74 30.14
C GLY A 102 -11.63 -16.37 29.99
N GLY A 103 -12.44 -15.36 29.69
CA GLY A 103 -11.97 -14.01 29.36
C GLY A 103 -12.22 -13.68 27.90
N GLU A 104 -12.87 -12.55 27.68
CA GLU A 104 -13.18 -12.02 26.35
C GLU A 104 -11.96 -11.26 25.79
N LEU A 105 -11.75 -11.34 24.49
CA LEU A 105 -10.75 -10.55 23.77
C LEU A 105 -11.19 -10.24 22.35
N GLY A 106 -10.58 -9.23 21.75
CA GLY A 106 -10.81 -8.86 20.34
C GLY A 106 -9.57 -9.10 19.49
N LEU A 107 -9.77 -9.33 18.18
CA LEU A 107 -8.71 -9.17 17.19
C LEU A 107 -8.67 -7.70 16.76
N GLY A 108 -7.52 -7.05 16.84
CA GLY A 108 -7.40 -5.60 16.61
C GLY A 108 -7.91 -5.15 15.24
N THR A 109 -8.88 -4.23 15.24
CA THR A 109 -9.39 -3.53 14.05
C THR A 109 -8.54 -2.28 13.72
N THR A 110 -7.89 -1.73 14.76
CA THR A 110 -6.99 -0.57 14.84
C THR A 110 -6.34 -0.55 16.24
N HIS A 111 -5.49 0.44 16.57
CA HIS A 111 -4.65 0.45 17.78
C HIS A 111 -4.60 1.80 18.53
N GLU A 112 -5.58 2.70 18.40
CA GLU A 112 -5.56 3.96 19.19
C GLU A 112 -5.46 3.70 20.70
N GLU A 113 -6.28 2.81 21.23
CA GLU A 113 -6.34 2.48 22.66
C GLU A 113 -5.06 1.85 23.21
N PRO A 114 -4.57 0.71 22.67
CA PRO A 114 -3.36 0.10 23.19
C PRO A 114 -2.13 0.99 23.00
N MET A 115 -2.06 1.79 21.93
CA MET A 115 -0.96 2.73 21.75
C MET A 115 -1.00 3.86 22.78
N THR A 116 -2.18 4.44 23.03
CA THR A 116 -2.34 5.49 24.04
C THR A 116 -2.00 4.96 25.43
N ALA A 117 -2.46 3.76 25.77
CA ALA A 117 -2.17 3.12 27.04
C ALA A 117 -0.66 2.89 27.25
N LEU A 118 0.03 2.37 26.23
CA LEU A 118 1.49 2.19 26.27
C LEU A 118 2.22 3.51 26.51
N MET A 119 1.78 4.59 25.86
CA MET A 119 2.42 5.90 26.02
C MET A 119 2.32 6.48 27.44
N THR A 120 1.38 6.02 28.26
CA THR A 120 1.27 6.47 29.67
C THR A 120 2.48 6.07 30.53
N GLU A 121 3.23 5.04 30.11
CA GLU A 121 4.43 4.58 30.81
C GLU A 121 5.66 5.46 30.53
N TYR A 122 5.64 6.23 29.44
CA TYR A 122 6.81 6.93 28.92
C TYR A 122 6.65 8.45 28.81
N VAL A 123 5.42 8.97 28.92
CA VAL A 123 5.14 10.41 28.86
C VAL A 123 4.62 10.89 30.20
N SER A 124 5.37 11.81 30.81
CA SER A 124 4.97 12.47 32.06
C SER A 124 5.29 13.97 32.07
N SER A 125 6.11 14.44 31.14
CA SER A 125 6.58 15.82 31.02
C SER A 125 6.44 16.31 29.59
N TYR A 126 6.25 17.63 29.42
CA TYR A 126 6.25 18.25 28.08
C TYR A 126 7.56 18.00 27.31
N LYS A 127 8.65 17.70 28.02
CA LYS A 127 9.97 17.36 27.45
C LYS A 127 10.01 15.98 26.79
N ASP A 128 9.04 15.12 27.10
CA ASP A 128 8.91 13.80 26.48
C ASP A 128 8.22 13.89 25.12
N LEU A 129 7.69 15.06 24.73
CA LEU A 129 6.93 15.29 23.52
C LEU A 129 7.71 16.19 22.53
N PRO A 130 7.50 16.02 21.20
CA PRO A 130 6.57 15.08 20.57
C PRO A 130 7.13 13.66 20.41
N LYS A 131 6.22 12.69 20.22
CA LYS A 131 6.54 11.31 19.83
C LYS A 131 5.69 10.84 18.66
N TYR A 132 6.31 10.09 17.75
CA TYR A 132 5.66 9.55 16.56
C TYR A 132 6.03 8.07 16.46
N VAL A 133 5.07 7.19 16.69
CA VAL A 133 5.28 5.73 16.69
C VAL A 133 4.35 5.08 15.69
N TYR A 134 4.80 4.04 15.01
CA TYR A 134 4.01 3.35 14.01
C TYR A 134 4.35 1.87 13.92
N GLN A 135 3.50 1.10 13.27
CA GLN A 135 3.69 -0.32 13.01
C GLN A 135 3.22 -0.69 11.62
N PHE A 136 3.66 -1.85 11.11
CA PHE A 136 2.97 -2.61 10.07
C PHE A 136 2.42 -3.87 10.72
N GLN A 137 1.12 -3.93 10.95
CA GLN A 137 0.53 -5.02 11.73
C GLN A 137 -0.82 -5.45 11.14
N THR A 138 -1.10 -6.76 11.22
CA THR A 138 -2.33 -7.38 10.70
C THR A 138 -3.56 -6.98 11.49
N LYS A 139 -4.49 -6.30 10.80
CA LYS A 139 -5.80 -5.90 11.27
C LYS A 139 -6.86 -6.89 10.82
N PHE A 140 -7.89 -7.02 11.64
CA PHE A 140 -9.05 -7.84 11.34
C PHE A 140 -10.31 -6.97 11.37
N ARG A 141 -11.11 -6.99 10.29
CA ARG A 141 -12.40 -6.30 10.20
C ARG A 141 -13.45 -7.26 9.64
N ASN A 142 -14.49 -7.54 10.42
CA ASN A 142 -15.58 -8.44 10.10
C ASN A 142 -16.57 -7.79 9.10
N GLU A 143 -16.04 -7.41 7.94
CA GLU A 143 -16.79 -6.78 6.87
C GLU A 143 -17.96 -7.69 6.44
N LYS A 144 -19.19 -7.13 6.50
CA LYS A 144 -20.43 -7.80 6.09
C LYS A 144 -20.31 -8.36 4.66
N ARG A 145 -19.58 -7.66 3.78
CA ARG A 145 -19.28 -8.09 2.42
C ARG A 145 -17.85 -7.69 2.07
N ALA A 146 -16.97 -8.68 1.88
CA ALA A 146 -15.71 -8.47 1.16
C ALA A 146 -16.06 -8.29 -0.33
N LYS A 147 -15.62 -7.18 -0.90
CA LYS A 147 -15.87 -6.80 -2.30
C LYS A 147 -14.58 -6.22 -2.88
N SER A 148 -14.52 -6.11 -4.21
CA SER A 148 -13.44 -5.36 -4.88
C SER A 148 -12.04 -6.00 -4.72
N GLY A 149 -11.98 -7.33 -4.58
CA GLY A 149 -10.72 -8.07 -4.52
C GLY A 149 -9.92 -7.80 -3.24
N ILE A 150 -8.63 -7.45 -3.39
CA ILE A 150 -7.75 -7.15 -2.25
C ILE A 150 -7.90 -5.71 -1.71
N LEU A 151 -8.81 -4.93 -2.29
CA LEU A 151 -9.09 -3.55 -1.84
C LEU A 151 -9.91 -3.53 -0.55
N ARG A 152 -10.78 -4.51 -0.31
CA ARG A 152 -11.62 -4.57 0.88
C ARG A 152 -11.70 -6.00 1.43
N THR A 153 -10.79 -6.29 2.34
CA THR A 153 -10.58 -7.61 2.95
C THR A 153 -11.00 -7.62 4.42
N ARG A 154 -11.03 -8.81 5.00
CA ARG A 154 -11.30 -9.03 6.43
C ARG A 154 -10.03 -9.15 7.25
N GLU A 155 -8.96 -9.59 6.61
CA GLU A 155 -7.62 -9.66 7.17
C GLU A 155 -6.69 -8.87 6.24
N PHE A 156 -5.92 -7.94 6.80
CA PHE A 156 -4.96 -7.15 6.04
C PHE A 156 -3.93 -6.50 6.95
N VAL A 157 -2.74 -6.26 6.41
CA VAL A 157 -1.75 -5.43 7.07
C VAL A 157 -2.12 -3.96 6.88
N MET A 158 -2.04 -3.20 7.96
CA MET A 158 -2.10 -1.75 7.94
C MET A 158 -0.81 -1.19 8.52
N LYS A 159 -0.26 -0.17 7.86
CA LYS A 159 0.62 0.78 8.51
C LYS A 159 -0.23 1.77 9.28
N ASP A 160 -0.12 1.82 10.59
CA ASP A 160 -0.80 2.80 11.45
C ASP A 160 0.22 3.54 12.31
N LEU A 161 0.29 4.86 12.16
CA LEU A 161 1.11 5.77 12.94
C LEU A 161 0.23 6.54 13.92
N TYR A 162 0.77 6.84 15.10
CA TYR A 162 0.15 7.69 16.10
C TYR A 162 1.11 8.81 16.50
N SER A 163 0.64 10.04 16.46
CA SER A 163 1.40 11.22 16.91
C SER A 163 0.92 11.66 18.27
N PHE A 164 1.85 11.97 19.16
CA PHE A 164 1.63 12.49 20.50
C PHE A 164 2.29 13.85 20.59
N SER A 165 1.49 14.89 20.82
CA SER A 165 1.92 16.29 20.79
C SER A 165 1.47 17.01 22.06
N LYS A 166 2.28 17.96 22.51
CA LYS A 166 1.95 18.74 23.70
C LYS A 166 0.78 19.70 23.47
N ASP A 167 0.63 20.21 22.26
CA ASP A 167 -0.42 21.16 21.91
C ASP A 167 -0.90 20.98 20.46
N GLU A 168 -2.00 21.67 20.13
CA GLU A 168 -2.61 21.66 18.80
C GLU A 168 -1.65 22.17 17.72
N LYS A 169 -0.75 23.11 18.04
CA LYS A 169 0.19 23.67 17.07
C LYS A 169 1.24 22.65 16.66
N GLU A 170 1.82 21.94 17.64
CA GLU A 170 2.78 20.86 17.41
C GLU A 170 2.12 19.70 16.65
N PHE A 171 0.88 19.35 17.01
CA PHE A 171 0.07 18.37 16.29
C PHE A 171 -0.13 18.78 14.82
N ARG A 172 -0.65 19.97 14.54
CA ARG A 172 -0.91 20.45 13.17
C ARG A 172 0.35 20.52 12.33
N THR A 173 1.47 20.90 12.92
CA THR A 173 2.77 20.89 12.24
C THR A 173 3.15 19.49 11.76
N PHE A 174 2.97 18.48 12.62
CA PHE A 174 3.24 17.10 12.22
C PHE A 174 2.18 16.53 11.28
N TYR A 175 0.91 16.89 11.44
CA TYR A 175 -0.20 16.45 10.59
C TYR A 175 0.05 16.80 9.11
N GLU A 176 0.44 18.05 8.83
CA GLU A 176 0.82 18.49 7.49
C GLU A 176 2.12 17.83 6.99
N LYS A 177 3.10 17.64 7.87
CA LYS A 177 4.33 16.91 7.55
C LYS A 177 4.03 15.46 7.13
N CYS A 178 3.11 14.80 7.81
CA CYS A 178 2.67 13.44 7.50
C CYS A 178 1.88 13.41 6.17
N ALA A 179 0.99 14.37 5.93
CA ALA A 179 0.28 14.49 4.67
C ALA A 179 1.24 14.64 3.46
N ALA A 180 2.30 15.43 3.61
CA ALA A 180 3.35 15.56 2.60
C ALA A 180 4.12 14.25 2.39
N ALA A 181 4.40 13.49 3.46
CA ALA A 181 5.03 12.17 3.35
C ALA A 181 4.12 11.16 2.61
N TYR A 182 2.81 11.19 2.86
CA TYR A 182 1.85 10.35 2.15
C TYR A 182 1.85 10.65 0.65
N LYS A 183 1.87 11.93 0.27
CA LYS A 183 2.01 12.31 -1.14
C LYS A 183 3.28 11.69 -1.76
N LYS A 184 4.44 11.78 -1.09
CA LYS A 184 5.68 11.17 -1.58
C LYS A 184 5.58 9.65 -1.72
N ILE A 185 4.95 8.97 -0.75
CA ILE A 185 4.69 7.52 -0.83
C ILE A 185 3.91 7.19 -2.10
N PHE A 186 2.83 7.92 -2.39
CA PHE A 186 2.00 7.67 -3.57
C PHE A 186 2.69 8.04 -4.88
N ASP A 187 3.49 9.11 -4.89
CA ASP A 187 4.34 9.48 -6.03
C ASP A 187 5.33 8.33 -6.36
N ARG A 188 6.04 7.82 -5.34
CA ARG A 188 6.99 6.69 -5.47
C ARG A 188 6.31 5.37 -5.83
N ALA A 189 5.09 5.15 -5.36
CA ALA A 189 4.25 4.02 -5.73
C ALA A 189 3.64 4.14 -7.14
N GLY A 190 3.90 5.24 -7.86
CA GLY A 190 3.47 5.45 -9.24
C GLY A 190 2.01 5.88 -9.43
N ILE A 191 1.29 6.20 -8.34
CA ILE A 191 -0.13 6.62 -8.37
C ILE A 191 -0.36 8.03 -7.85
N GLY A 192 0.72 8.78 -7.58
CA GLY A 192 0.67 10.12 -7.01
C GLY A 192 -0.13 11.10 -7.85
N ASP A 193 0.03 11.05 -9.17
CA ASP A 193 -0.66 11.96 -10.10
C ASP A 193 -2.18 11.82 -10.03
N THR A 194 -2.69 10.62 -9.79
CA THR A 194 -4.12 10.30 -9.68
C THR A 194 -4.64 10.29 -8.24
N THR A 195 -3.81 10.58 -7.25
CA THR A 195 -4.18 10.57 -5.82
C THR A 195 -4.32 11.98 -5.26
N PHE A 196 -5.45 12.25 -4.60
CA PHE A 196 -5.83 13.58 -4.11
C PHE A 196 -6.10 13.55 -2.61
N ARG A 197 -5.56 14.53 -1.87
CA ARG A 197 -5.94 14.75 -0.47
C ARG A 197 -7.38 15.27 -0.45
N THR A 198 -8.26 14.55 0.23
CA THR A 198 -9.70 14.69 0.15
C THR A 198 -10.25 14.89 1.55
N PHE A 199 -10.91 16.02 1.79
CA PHE A 199 -11.58 16.28 3.05
C PHE A 199 -12.79 15.34 3.20
N ALA A 200 -12.87 14.65 4.34
CA ALA A 200 -13.82 13.57 4.57
C ALA A 200 -14.37 13.57 6.00
N SER A 201 -15.35 12.68 6.25
CA SER A 201 -15.83 12.40 7.61
C SER A 201 -14.74 11.70 8.42
N GLY A 202 -14.60 12.08 9.68
CA GLY A 202 -13.68 11.39 10.59
C GLY A 202 -14.23 10.06 11.14
N GLY A 203 -15.44 9.67 10.72
CA GLY A 203 -16.08 8.41 11.12
C GLY A 203 -16.16 8.24 12.64
N SER A 204 -15.72 7.07 13.13
CA SER A 204 -15.72 6.77 14.57
C SER A 204 -14.52 7.35 15.32
N PHE A 205 -13.65 8.13 14.67
CA PHE A 205 -12.38 8.62 15.23
C PHE A 205 -12.42 10.13 15.56
N SER A 206 -12.87 10.96 14.62
CA SER A 206 -12.90 12.44 14.72
C SER A 206 -14.11 13.02 13.98
N LYS A 207 -14.32 14.35 14.04
CA LYS A 207 -15.39 15.01 13.25
C LYS A 207 -15.10 14.94 11.74
N TYR A 208 -13.87 15.28 11.37
CA TYR A 208 -13.38 15.26 9.99
C TYR A 208 -12.02 14.60 9.93
N SER A 209 -11.62 14.18 8.74
CA SER A 209 -10.29 13.67 8.42
C SER A 209 -9.87 14.09 7.02
N ASP A 210 -8.62 13.75 6.66
CA ASP A 210 -8.16 13.84 5.29
C ASP A 210 -7.89 12.43 4.76
N GLU A 211 -8.72 12.01 3.82
CA GLU A 211 -8.51 10.82 3.01
C GLU A 211 -7.53 11.10 1.88
N PHE A 212 -6.89 10.06 1.38
CA PHE A 212 -6.10 10.09 0.16
C PHE A 212 -6.79 9.19 -0.86
N GLN A 213 -7.41 9.84 -1.84
CA GLN A 213 -8.35 9.22 -2.77
C GLN A 213 -7.70 9.10 -4.15
N CYS A 214 -7.47 7.87 -4.61
CA CYS A 214 -6.95 7.58 -5.94
C CYS A 214 -8.10 7.45 -6.93
N VAL A 215 -8.16 8.33 -7.93
CA VAL A 215 -9.22 8.34 -8.96
C VAL A 215 -9.23 7.01 -9.72
N CYS A 216 -10.36 6.31 -9.67
CA CYS A 216 -10.55 5.01 -10.28
C CYS A 216 -12.04 4.72 -10.46
N ASP A 217 -12.47 4.32 -11.65
CA ASP A 217 -13.89 4.10 -11.98
C ASP A 217 -14.54 2.99 -11.16
N THR A 218 -13.75 2.01 -10.69
CA THR A 218 -14.21 0.92 -9.81
C THR A 218 -14.15 1.28 -8.33
N GLY A 219 -13.79 2.53 -8.00
CA GLY A 219 -13.75 3.04 -6.64
C GLY A 219 -15.11 3.03 -5.95
N GLU A 220 -15.12 2.73 -4.65
CA GLU A 220 -16.35 2.70 -3.85
C GLU A 220 -16.80 4.12 -3.49
N ASP A 221 -15.86 5.05 -3.33
CA ASP A 221 -16.14 6.43 -2.94
C ASP A 221 -16.51 7.30 -4.12
N THR A 222 -17.32 8.32 -3.83
CA THR A 222 -17.62 9.39 -4.77
C THR A 222 -17.05 10.68 -4.20
N VAL A 223 -16.18 11.32 -4.96
CA VAL A 223 -15.43 12.49 -4.52
C VAL A 223 -15.57 13.61 -5.53
N TYR A 224 -15.48 14.84 -5.05
CA TYR A 224 -15.48 16.05 -5.86
C TYR A 224 -14.09 16.66 -5.82
N ILE A 225 -13.40 16.70 -6.95
CA ILE A 225 -11.98 17.06 -7.03
C ILE A 225 -11.76 18.37 -7.79
N ASP A 226 -10.93 19.25 -7.22
CA ASP A 226 -10.29 20.36 -7.92
C ASP A 226 -8.91 19.87 -8.39
N GLU A 227 -8.82 19.52 -9.68
CA GLU A 227 -7.60 18.96 -10.27
C GLU A 227 -6.42 19.95 -10.22
N LYS A 228 -6.69 21.27 -10.25
CA LYS A 228 -5.64 22.30 -10.26
C LYS A 228 -5.03 22.48 -8.87
N LYS A 229 -5.89 22.53 -7.84
CA LYS A 229 -5.45 22.68 -6.44
C LYS A 229 -5.00 21.36 -5.81
N ARG A 230 -5.25 20.22 -6.48
CA ARG A 230 -5.00 18.86 -5.98
C ARG A 230 -5.70 18.56 -4.64
N ILE A 231 -6.92 19.07 -4.48
CA ILE A 231 -7.76 18.85 -3.31
C ILE A 231 -9.07 18.19 -3.71
N GLY A 232 -9.64 17.40 -2.80
CA GLY A 232 -10.95 16.77 -2.95
C GLY A 232 -11.85 17.02 -1.76
N VAL A 233 -13.15 16.78 -1.95
CA VAL A 233 -14.15 16.68 -0.89
C VAL A 233 -14.96 15.41 -1.10
N ASN A 234 -15.03 14.55 -0.08
CA ASN A 234 -15.83 13.34 -0.13
C ASN A 234 -17.33 13.71 -0.17
N LYS A 235 -18.11 13.01 -0.99
CA LYS A 235 -19.55 13.28 -1.16
C LYS A 235 -20.33 13.30 0.15
N GLU A 236 -19.91 12.53 1.15
CA GLU A 236 -20.55 12.48 2.47
C GLU A 236 -20.50 13.80 3.26
N VAL A 237 -19.48 14.64 3.02
CA VAL A 237 -19.30 15.96 3.65
C VAL A 237 -19.41 17.11 2.65
N TYR A 238 -19.92 16.85 1.44
CA TYR A 238 -20.09 17.85 0.39
C TYR A 238 -21.29 18.78 0.69
N THR A 239 -21.06 19.81 1.51
CA THR A 239 -22.06 20.83 1.87
C THR A 239 -21.56 22.24 1.55
N ASP A 240 -22.48 23.20 1.39
CA ASP A 240 -22.11 24.61 1.14
C ASP A 240 -21.24 25.21 2.24
N GLU A 241 -21.50 24.83 3.50
CA GLU A 241 -20.71 25.23 4.66
C GLU A 241 -19.27 24.72 4.57
N VAL A 242 -19.08 23.41 4.35
CA VAL A 242 -17.75 22.80 4.23
C VAL A 242 -16.97 23.40 3.05
N LEU A 243 -17.62 23.59 1.90
CA LEU A 243 -16.97 24.20 0.74
C LEU A 243 -16.55 25.65 0.99
N THR A 244 -17.36 26.41 1.73
CA THR A 244 -17.03 27.78 2.12
C THR A 244 -15.83 27.80 3.08
N ASP A 245 -15.82 26.93 4.08
CA ASP A 245 -14.72 26.82 5.05
C ASP A 245 -13.40 26.42 4.39
N LEU A 246 -13.46 25.56 3.37
CA LEU A 246 -12.29 25.15 2.59
C LEU A 246 -11.89 26.16 1.50
N GLY A 247 -12.72 27.19 1.25
CA GLY A 247 -12.47 28.17 0.18
C GLY A 247 -12.54 27.58 -1.23
N ILE A 248 -13.41 26.59 -1.45
CA ILE A 248 -13.53 25.87 -2.73
C ILE A 248 -14.84 26.25 -3.44
N ALA A 249 -14.75 26.69 -4.69
CA ALA A 249 -15.92 26.96 -5.50
C ALA A 249 -16.47 25.68 -6.15
N LYS A 250 -17.79 25.45 -6.05
CA LYS A 250 -18.46 24.28 -6.65
C LYS A 250 -18.18 24.10 -8.14
N ALA A 251 -18.07 25.20 -8.89
CA ALA A 251 -17.83 25.17 -10.34
C ALA A 251 -16.46 24.61 -10.73
N GLU A 252 -15.50 24.56 -9.81
CA GLU A 252 -14.14 24.03 -10.04
C GLU A 252 -14.05 22.53 -9.77
N LEU A 253 -15.08 21.95 -9.16
CA LEU A 253 -15.09 20.56 -8.71
C LEU A 253 -15.68 19.62 -9.76
N LYS A 254 -15.00 18.50 -9.99
CA LYS A 254 -15.46 17.42 -10.85
C LYS A 254 -15.74 16.17 -10.03
N GLU A 255 -16.93 15.59 -10.22
CA GLU A 255 -17.28 14.31 -9.61
C GLU A 255 -16.42 13.18 -10.22
N ARG A 256 -15.88 12.33 -9.36
CA ARG A 256 -15.10 11.13 -9.70
C ARG A 256 -15.42 9.98 -8.76
N LYS A 257 -15.21 8.76 -9.24
CA LYS A 257 -15.06 7.58 -8.40
C LYS A 257 -13.61 7.46 -7.94
N ALA A 258 -13.41 7.00 -6.70
CA ALA A 258 -12.07 6.88 -6.14
C ALA A 258 -11.94 5.73 -5.12
N ILE A 259 -10.70 5.31 -4.91
CA ILE A 259 -10.28 4.32 -3.91
C ILE A 259 -9.49 5.05 -2.82
N GLU A 260 -9.95 4.95 -1.58
CA GLU A 260 -9.22 5.43 -0.40
C GLU A 260 -7.96 4.59 -0.16
N VAL A 261 -6.78 5.15 -0.42
CA VAL A 261 -5.47 4.49 -0.24
C VAL A 261 -4.77 4.85 1.08
N GLY A 262 -5.29 5.85 1.80
CA GLY A 262 -4.84 6.23 3.14
C GLY A 262 -5.75 7.28 3.77
N ASN A 263 -5.62 7.48 5.08
CA ASN A 263 -6.44 8.43 5.83
C ASN A 263 -5.69 8.92 7.07
N ILE A 264 -5.87 10.20 7.41
CA ILE A 264 -5.20 10.84 8.54
C ILE A 264 -6.21 11.60 9.40
N PHE A 265 -6.21 11.34 10.71
CA PHE A 265 -7.26 11.77 11.64
C PHE A 265 -6.71 12.72 12.72
N PRO A 266 -7.31 13.91 12.90
CA PRO A 266 -7.12 14.72 14.09
C PRO A 266 -7.94 14.15 15.25
N LEU A 267 -7.31 13.40 16.15
CA LEU A 267 -8.00 12.74 17.27
C LEU A 267 -8.23 13.70 18.46
N GLY A 268 -7.47 14.79 18.52
CA GLY A 268 -7.52 15.72 19.65
C GLY A 268 -7.13 15.01 20.94
N THR A 269 -7.86 15.27 22.02
CA THR A 269 -7.59 14.67 23.33
C THR A 269 -8.50 13.48 23.65
N ARG A 270 -9.30 13.01 22.69
CA ARG A 270 -10.34 11.99 22.93
C ARG A 270 -9.80 10.74 23.61
N PHE A 271 -8.72 10.17 23.08
CA PHE A 271 -8.13 8.94 23.62
C PHE A 271 -7.28 9.21 24.85
N SER A 272 -6.54 10.31 24.87
CA SER A 272 -5.71 10.69 26.01
C SER A 272 -6.54 10.98 27.25
N ASP A 273 -7.69 11.64 27.11
CA ASP A 273 -8.62 11.89 28.21
C ASP A 273 -9.24 10.58 28.72
N ALA A 274 -9.66 9.69 27.82
CA ALA A 274 -10.25 8.40 28.17
C ALA A 274 -9.27 7.45 28.89
N LEU A 275 -7.98 7.48 28.51
CA LEU A 275 -6.96 6.55 28.99
C LEU A 275 -5.98 7.15 29.99
N GLY A 276 -6.12 8.45 30.31
CA GLY A 276 -5.31 9.12 31.31
C GLY A 276 -3.90 9.48 30.85
N LEU A 277 -3.68 9.63 29.54
CA LEU A 277 -2.39 10.09 29.00
C LEU A 277 -2.27 11.61 29.17
N ARG A 278 -1.54 12.03 30.21
CA ARG A 278 -1.30 13.44 30.56
C ARG A 278 0.18 13.70 30.73
N TYR A 279 0.57 14.96 30.62
CA TYR A 279 1.93 15.43 30.88
C TYR A 279 1.90 16.72 31.71
N LYS A 280 2.99 16.99 32.44
CA LYS A 280 3.22 18.27 33.10
C LYS A 280 3.78 19.31 32.15
N ASP A 281 3.09 20.43 32.00
CA ASP A 281 3.59 21.59 31.25
C ASP A 281 4.73 22.34 31.97
N GLU A 282 5.20 23.43 31.36
CA GLU A 282 6.27 24.27 31.92
C GLU A 282 5.93 24.89 33.28
N HIS A 283 4.65 24.92 33.65
CA HIS A 283 4.12 25.44 34.92
C HIS A 283 3.72 24.31 35.89
N GLY A 284 3.97 23.05 35.54
CA GLY A 284 3.64 21.89 36.36
C GLY A 284 2.15 21.51 36.33
N LYS A 285 1.36 22.06 35.41
CA LYS A 285 -0.06 21.70 35.22
C LYS A 285 -0.17 20.43 34.39
N GLU A 286 -1.07 19.54 34.80
CA GLU A 286 -1.42 18.33 34.05
C GLU A 286 -2.29 18.65 32.83
N VAL A 287 -1.80 18.35 31.64
CA VAL A 287 -2.44 18.63 30.35
C VAL A 287 -2.58 17.31 29.57
N PRO A 288 -3.75 17.03 28.95
CA PRO A 288 -3.90 15.85 28.11
C PRO A 288 -3.08 15.99 26.83
N VAL A 289 -2.51 14.87 26.36
CA VAL A 289 -1.72 14.84 25.12
C VAL A 289 -2.64 14.97 23.90
N VAL A 290 -2.27 15.84 22.95
CA VAL A 290 -2.98 15.97 21.66
C VAL A 290 -2.53 14.86 20.72
N MET A 291 -3.49 14.17 20.12
CA MET A 291 -3.24 12.97 19.33
C MET A 291 -3.70 13.08 17.87
N GLY A 292 -3.02 12.31 17.00
CA GLY A 292 -3.43 12.03 15.63
C GLY A 292 -3.16 10.58 15.25
N SER A 293 -3.90 10.03 14.29
CA SER A 293 -3.62 8.71 13.70
C SER A 293 -3.55 8.76 12.18
N TYR A 294 -2.74 7.88 11.58
CA TYR A 294 -2.39 7.95 10.16
C TYR A 294 -2.27 6.54 9.57
N GLY A 295 -3.24 6.14 8.73
CA GLY A 295 -3.40 4.80 8.17
C GLY A 295 -3.06 4.69 6.68
N ILE A 296 -2.33 3.64 6.29
CA ILE A 296 -2.14 3.19 4.89
C ILE A 296 -2.21 1.67 4.90
N GLY A 297 -2.97 1.06 3.98
CA GLY A 297 -2.98 -0.40 3.80
C GLY A 297 -2.06 -0.82 2.66
N PRO A 298 -0.87 -1.43 2.90
CA PRO A 298 0.05 -1.80 1.82
C PRO A 298 -0.57 -2.77 0.80
N GLY A 299 -1.40 -3.73 1.27
CA GLY A 299 -2.13 -4.64 0.38
C GLY A 299 -3.17 -3.92 -0.48
N ARG A 300 -3.92 -2.98 0.11
CA ARG A 300 -4.86 -2.13 -0.65
C ARG A 300 -4.12 -1.27 -1.67
N LEU A 301 -2.97 -0.70 -1.31
CA LEU A 301 -2.14 0.10 -2.21
C LEU A 301 -1.65 -0.75 -3.40
N MET A 302 -1.17 -1.97 -3.14
CA MET A 302 -0.82 -2.93 -4.20
C MET A 302 -2.00 -3.22 -5.12
N GLY A 303 -3.20 -3.47 -4.59
CA GLY A 303 -4.40 -3.68 -5.39
C GLY A 303 -4.80 -2.45 -6.21
N THR A 304 -4.64 -1.26 -5.64
CA THR A 304 -4.96 0.02 -6.31
C THR A 304 -4.03 0.27 -7.48
N ILE A 305 -2.74 0.00 -7.31
CA ILE A 305 -1.73 0.07 -8.39
C ILE A 305 -2.17 -0.82 -9.55
N VAL A 306 -2.60 -2.06 -9.30
CA VAL A 306 -3.07 -2.96 -10.37
C VAL A 306 -4.34 -2.43 -11.04
N GLU A 307 -5.27 -1.81 -10.31
CA GLU A 307 -6.47 -1.27 -10.95
C GLU A 307 -6.17 -0.13 -11.92
N VAL A 308 -5.34 0.81 -11.47
CA VAL A 308 -5.06 2.02 -12.25
C VAL A 308 -3.94 1.80 -13.27
N LEU A 309 -3.03 0.85 -13.05
CA LEU A 309 -1.88 0.54 -13.90
C LEU A 309 -1.90 -0.91 -14.40
N ALA A 310 -2.88 -1.22 -15.24
CA ALA A 310 -2.94 -2.47 -15.99
C ALA A 310 -3.69 -2.26 -17.31
N ASP A 311 -3.28 -3.00 -18.34
CA ASP A 311 -3.85 -2.96 -19.68
C ASP A 311 -4.53 -4.29 -20.04
N ALA A 312 -4.91 -4.45 -21.31
CA ALA A 312 -5.57 -5.66 -21.81
C ALA A 312 -4.70 -6.93 -21.73
N LYS A 313 -3.38 -6.78 -21.60
CA LYS A 313 -2.42 -7.90 -21.55
C LYS A 313 -2.07 -8.29 -20.12
N GLY A 314 -2.10 -7.34 -19.18
CA GLY A 314 -1.83 -7.63 -17.79
C GLY A 314 -1.40 -6.43 -16.95
N ILE A 315 -0.64 -6.72 -15.90
CA ILE A 315 -0.19 -5.74 -14.91
C ILE A 315 0.92 -4.86 -15.50
N VAL A 316 0.98 -3.59 -15.08
CA VAL A 316 2.06 -2.65 -15.40
C VAL A 316 2.61 -2.09 -14.10
N TRP A 317 3.65 -2.73 -13.53
CA TRP A 317 4.23 -2.25 -12.28
C TRP A 317 5.07 -0.99 -12.49
N PRO A 318 4.94 0.03 -11.61
CA PRO A 318 5.96 1.05 -11.43
C PRO A 318 7.27 0.41 -10.93
N GLU A 319 8.42 1.00 -11.31
CA GLU A 319 9.72 0.39 -11.07
C GLU A 319 10.02 0.14 -9.59
N GLU A 320 9.72 1.09 -8.70
CA GLU A 320 10.05 0.96 -7.27
C GLU A 320 9.24 -0.12 -6.53
N VAL A 321 8.09 -0.54 -7.08
CA VAL A 321 7.21 -1.56 -6.45
C VAL A 321 7.24 -2.88 -7.18
N ALA A 322 7.75 -2.93 -8.41
CA ALA A 322 7.84 -4.16 -9.20
C ALA A 322 8.57 -5.26 -8.43
N PRO A 323 8.21 -6.55 -8.61
CA PRO A 323 8.92 -7.60 -7.91
C PRO A 323 10.36 -7.67 -8.39
N TYR A 324 10.62 -7.61 -9.68
CA TYR A 324 11.96 -7.56 -10.27
C TYR A 324 12.07 -6.33 -11.17
N ALA A 325 13.29 -5.80 -11.32
CA ALA A 325 13.55 -4.72 -12.26
C ALA A 325 13.47 -5.22 -13.71
N VAL A 326 13.96 -6.45 -13.94
CA VAL A 326 14.15 -7.02 -15.28
C VAL A 326 13.54 -8.42 -15.40
N HIS A 327 12.95 -8.71 -16.57
CA HIS A 327 12.50 -10.05 -16.96
C HIS A 327 13.27 -10.51 -18.20
N ILE A 328 14.23 -11.42 -18.04
CA ILE A 328 14.94 -12.04 -19.17
C ILE A 328 14.05 -13.13 -19.77
N LEU A 329 13.82 -13.09 -21.08
CA LEU A 329 13.23 -14.18 -21.85
C LEU A 329 14.26 -14.79 -22.79
N SER A 330 14.62 -16.06 -22.55
CA SER A 330 15.45 -16.83 -23.48
C SER A 330 14.56 -17.49 -24.54
N ILE A 331 14.75 -17.11 -25.81
CA ILE A 331 14.00 -17.62 -26.97
C ILE A 331 14.92 -18.56 -27.76
N THR A 332 15.02 -19.81 -27.28
CA THR A 332 16.04 -20.76 -27.75
C THR A 332 15.79 -21.25 -29.16
N GLY A 333 14.53 -21.53 -29.54
CA GLY A 333 14.22 -22.20 -30.81
C GLY A 333 14.90 -23.57 -30.97
N GLY A 334 15.36 -24.18 -29.86
CA GLY A 334 16.18 -25.39 -29.86
C GLY A 334 17.70 -25.15 -29.87
N ASN A 335 18.16 -23.91 -30.01
CA ASN A 335 19.56 -23.54 -29.91
C ASN A 335 19.99 -23.33 -28.46
N ARG A 336 20.93 -24.15 -27.99
CA ARG A 336 21.46 -24.11 -26.63
C ARG A 336 22.37 -22.92 -26.37
N ASP A 337 22.97 -22.34 -27.41
CA ASP A 337 23.84 -21.17 -27.27
C ASP A 337 23.05 -19.97 -26.74
N VAL A 338 21.75 -19.87 -27.09
CA VAL A 338 20.84 -18.84 -26.55
C VAL A 338 20.60 -19.03 -25.05
N SER A 339 20.47 -20.28 -24.58
CA SER A 339 20.37 -20.56 -23.14
C SER A 339 21.65 -20.19 -22.41
N THR A 340 22.81 -20.56 -22.97
CA THR A 340 24.12 -20.23 -22.39
C THR A 340 24.33 -18.72 -22.30
N GLU A 341 23.94 -17.98 -23.33
CA GLU A 341 24.04 -16.52 -23.31
C GLU A 341 23.07 -15.88 -22.33
N ALA A 342 21.83 -16.35 -22.26
CA ALA A 342 20.87 -15.88 -21.27
C ALA A 342 21.30 -16.20 -19.82
N ASP A 343 21.94 -17.35 -19.58
CA ASP A 343 22.55 -17.70 -18.30
C ASP A 343 23.68 -16.71 -17.95
N ARG A 344 24.58 -16.44 -18.90
CA ARG A 344 25.68 -15.48 -18.73
C ARG A 344 25.18 -14.08 -18.41
N LEU A 345 24.19 -13.60 -19.16
CA LEU A 345 23.55 -12.30 -18.93
C LEU A 345 22.87 -12.25 -17.56
N TYR A 346 22.14 -13.30 -17.17
CA TYR A 346 21.49 -13.38 -15.88
C TYR A 346 22.49 -13.25 -14.72
N GLU A 347 23.64 -13.92 -14.81
CA GLU A 347 24.71 -13.79 -13.81
C GLU A 347 25.34 -12.38 -13.82
N LEU A 348 25.60 -11.82 -15.01
CA LEU A 348 26.12 -10.46 -15.16
C LEU A 348 25.20 -9.40 -14.52
N LEU A 349 23.89 -9.47 -14.76
CA LEU A 349 22.92 -8.56 -14.13
C LEU A 349 22.91 -8.73 -12.60
N ARG A 350 22.97 -9.98 -12.12
CA ARG A 350 22.99 -10.29 -10.69
C ARG A 350 24.24 -9.74 -9.99
N GLU A 351 25.41 -9.88 -10.60
CA GLU A 351 26.68 -9.35 -10.09
C GLU A 351 26.69 -7.81 -10.00
N ASN A 352 25.89 -7.15 -10.82
CA ASN A 352 25.70 -5.69 -10.79
C ASN A 352 24.48 -5.25 -9.95
N GLY A 353 23.88 -6.16 -9.17
CA GLY A 353 22.76 -5.83 -8.27
C GLY A 353 21.42 -5.60 -8.96
N ILE A 354 21.28 -5.95 -10.24
CA ILE A 354 20.03 -5.78 -10.99
C ILE A 354 19.15 -7.01 -10.74
N GLU A 355 18.10 -6.82 -9.93
CA GLU A 355 17.17 -7.88 -9.60
C GLU A 355 16.41 -8.36 -10.84
N THR A 356 16.64 -9.63 -11.19
CA THR A 356 16.17 -10.21 -12.45
C THR A 356 15.32 -11.47 -12.23
N LEU A 357 14.15 -11.53 -12.86
CA LEU A 357 13.42 -12.78 -13.12
C LEU A 357 13.89 -13.30 -14.48
N TYR A 358 14.28 -14.57 -14.55
CA TYR A 358 14.75 -15.17 -15.79
C TYR A 358 13.83 -16.32 -16.19
N ASP A 359 13.12 -16.16 -17.31
CA ASP A 359 12.33 -17.22 -17.92
C ASP A 359 13.20 -18.19 -18.73
N ASP A 360 13.74 -19.16 -18.00
CA ASP A 360 14.58 -20.26 -18.48
C ASP A 360 13.77 -21.51 -18.87
N ARG A 361 12.43 -21.45 -18.82
CA ARG A 361 11.55 -22.59 -19.09
C ARG A 361 11.61 -22.99 -20.57
N ASP A 362 11.52 -24.29 -20.84
CA ASP A 362 11.44 -24.82 -22.21
C ASP A 362 9.99 -24.82 -22.74
N ILE A 363 9.50 -23.60 -23.04
CA ILE A 363 8.15 -23.37 -23.57
C ILE A 363 8.19 -22.44 -24.78
N ARG A 364 7.08 -22.36 -25.53
CA ARG A 364 6.99 -21.55 -26.74
C ARG A 364 7.19 -20.06 -26.45
N ALA A 365 7.86 -19.36 -27.35
CA ALA A 365 8.10 -17.92 -27.25
C ALA A 365 6.84 -17.10 -26.95
N GLY A 366 5.75 -17.38 -27.68
CA GLY A 366 4.46 -16.70 -27.47
C GLY A 366 3.89 -16.88 -26.05
N GLU A 367 4.15 -18.03 -25.42
CA GLU A 367 3.75 -18.27 -24.03
C GLU A 367 4.63 -17.49 -23.05
N LYS A 368 5.94 -17.41 -23.29
CA LYS A 368 6.84 -16.53 -22.49
C LYS A 368 6.44 -15.06 -22.57
N PHE A 369 6.11 -14.57 -23.77
CA PHE A 369 5.68 -13.18 -23.95
C PHE A 369 4.35 -12.90 -23.24
N ALA A 370 3.37 -13.79 -23.37
CA ALA A 370 2.09 -13.65 -22.68
C ALA A 370 2.24 -13.69 -21.15
N ASP A 371 3.07 -14.59 -20.63
CA ASP A 371 3.38 -14.66 -19.21
C ASP A 371 4.08 -13.40 -18.71
N SER A 372 5.06 -12.90 -19.47
CA SER A 372 5.80 -11.68 -19.14
C SER A 372 4.89 -10.44 -19.12
N ASP A 373 4.02 -10.29 -20.13
CA ASP A 373 3.05 -9.19 -20.20
C ASP A 373 2.04 -9.25 -19.02
N LEU A 374 1.63 -10.47 -18.62
CA LEU A 374 0.74 -10.69 -17.49
C LEU A 374 1.42 -10.40 -16.14
N ILE A 375 2.66 -10.85 -15.96
CA ILE A 375 3.47 -10.64 -14.75
C ILE A 375 3.79 -9.15 -14.56
N GLY A 376 4.06 -8.43 -15.64
CA GLY A 376 4.11 -6.96 -15.62
C GLY A 376 5.42 -6.33 -15.15
N ILE A 377 6.54 -7.06 -15.22
CA ILE A 377 7.86 -6.52 -14.86
C ILE A 377 8.23 -5.36 -15.81
N PRO A 378 8.77 -4.22 -15.30
CA PRO A 378 8.96 -2.99 -16.08
C PRO A 378 9.79 -3.14 -17.36
N LYS A 379 10.90 -3.89 -17.29
CA LYS A 379 11.85 -4.04 -18.40
C LYS A 379 11.95 -5.51 -18.80
N ARG A 380 11.61 -5.83 -20.04
CA ARG A 380 11.77 -7.18 -20.60
C ARG A 380 12.99 -7.22 -21.50
N VAL A 381 13.90 -8.16 -21.25
CA VAL A 381 15.12 -8.36 -22.03
C VAL A 381 15.00 -9.66 -22.82
N ILE A 382 15.12 -9.58 -24.14
CA ILE A 382 14.94 -10.72 -25.05
C ILE A 382 16.31 -11.18 -25.52
N VAL A 383 16.63 -12.44 -25.26
CA VAL A 383 17.82 -13.12 -25.74
C VAL A 383 17.39 -14.17 -26.76
N SER A 384 17.88 -14.04 -27.99
CA SER A 384 17.54 -14.91 -29.12
C SER A 384 18.73 -15.02 -30.08
N GLU A 385 18.70 -15.99 -30.99
CA GLU A 385 19.74 -16.09 -32.04
C GLU A 385 19.93 -14.78 -32.81
N LYS A 386 18.82 -14.09 -33.12
CA LYS A 386 18.85 -12.82 -33.84
C LYS A 386 19.62 -11.75 -33.05
N THR A 387 19.22 -11.51 -31.80
CA THR A 387 19.84 -10.46 -30.98
C THR A 387 21.31 -10.76 -30.69
N MET A 388 21.65 -12.04 -30.47
CA MET A 388 23.03 -12.49 -30.31
C MET A 388 23.88 -12.24 -31.56
N SER A 389 23.34 -12.51 -32.76
CA SER A 389 24.06 -12.27 -34.02
C SER A 389 24.32 -10.78 -34.28
N GLU A 390 23.50 -9.91 -33.69
CA GLU A 390 23.64 -8.44 -33.75
C GLU A 390 24.53 -7.88 -32.62
N GLY A 391 25.01 -8.74 -31.70
CA GLY A 391 25.93 -8.36 -30.62
C GLY A 391 25.26 -7.72 -29.39
N GLY A 392 24.01 -8.06 -29.11
CA GLY A 392 23.28 -7.46 -27.99
C GLY A 392 21.96 -8.13 -27.65
N VAL A 393 21.06 -7.34 -27.08
CA VAL A 393 19.72 -7.76 -26.65
C VAL A 393 18.67 -6.75 -27.06
N GLU A 394 17.43 -7.21 -27.14
CA GLU A 394 16.28 -6.32 -27.30
C GLU A 394 15.65 -6.05 -25.93
N VAL A 395 15.53 -4.77 -25.55
CA VAL A 395 14.88 -4.32 -24.32
C VAL A 395 13.52 -3.72 -24.65
N VAL A 396 12.47 -4.20 -24.00
CA VAL A 396 11.09 -3.72 -24.18
C VAL A 396 10.58 -3.16 -22.87
N LEU A 397 10.07 -1.92 -22.88
CA LEU A 397 9.41 -1.33 -21.72
C LEU A 397 7.96 -1.81 -21.63
N ARG A 398 7.57 -2.38 -20.49
CA ARG A 398 6.22 -2.91 -20.26
C ARG A 398 5.14 -1.83 -20.33
N LYS A 399 5.48 -0.59 -19.96
CA LYS A 399 4.54 0.54 -19.84
C LYS A 399 3.92 0.94 -21.18
N ASP A 400 4.73 1.06 -22.23
CA ASP A 400 4.31 1.56 -23.55
C ASP A 400 4.65 0.62 -24.71
N GLY A 401 5.40 -0.46 -24.45
CA GLY A 401 5.84 -1.41 -25.46
C GLY A 401 6.97 -0.89 -26.34
N SER A 402 7.60 0.23 -25.99
CA SER A 402 8.77 0.73 -26.72
C SER A 402 9.91 -0.26 -26.65
N THR A 403 10.60 -0.41 -27.78
CA THR A 403 11.65 -1.40 -28.00
C THR A 403 12.94 -0.70 -28.36
N THR A 404 14.03 -1.08 -27.69
CA THR A 404 15.38 -0.59 -27.99
C THR A 404 16.34 -1.76 -28.09
N PHE A 405 17.14 -1.81 -29.16
CA PHE A 405 18.28 -2.71 -29.22
C PHE A 405 19.42 -2.12 -28.37
N VAL A 406 20.00 -2.94 -27.50
CA VAL A 406 21.07 -2.52 -26.59
C VAL A 406 22.25 -3.44 -26.80
N ALA A 407 23.40 -2.85 -27.17
CA ALA A 407 24.64 -3.59 -27.27
C ALA A 407 24.99 -4.20 -25.91
N GLU A 408 25.58 -5.39 -25.93
CA GLU A 408 25.92 -6.12 -24.71
C GLU A 408 26.83 -5.32 -23.77
N SER A 409 27.75 -4.52 -24.32
CA SER A 409 28.65 -3.64 -23.56
C SER A 409 27.92 -2.57 -22.75
N ASP A 410 26.71 -2.20 -23.17
CA ASP A 410 25.98 -1.04 -22.64
C ASP A 410 24.82 -1.46 -21.73
N ILE A 411 24.54 -2.77 -21.62
CA ILE A 411 23.33 -3.28 -20.98
C ILE A 411 23.24 -2.92 -19.50
N ILE A 412 24.35 -2.94 -18.76
CA ILE A 412 24.37 -2.56 -17.34
C ILE A 412 24.02 -1.08 -17.18
N GLY A 413 24.63 -0.21 -17.99
CA GLY A 413 24.35 1.23 -17.94
C GLY A 413 22.91 1.54 -18.33
N HIS A 414 22.36 0.83 -19.32
CA HIS A 414 20.99 1.02 -19.78
C HIS A 414 19.94 0.54 -18.76
N LEU A 415 20.22 -0.52 -18.00
CA LEU A 415 19.25 -1.09 -17.04
C LEU A 415 19.37 -0.48 -15.63
N ALA A 416 20.48 0.20 -15.32
CA ALA A 416 20.70 0.89 -14.05
C ALA A 416 19.99 2.25 -13.94
N THR A 417 19.54 2.81 -15.07
CA THR A 417 18.64 3.97 -15.14
C THR A 417 17.19 3.53 -15.04
#